data_AF-C3MLB0-F1
#
_entry.id   AF-C3MLB0-F1
#
_cell.length_a   1.000
_cell.length_b   1.000
_cell.length_c   1.000
_cell.angle_alpha   90.00
_cell.angle_beta   90.00
_cell.angle_gamma   90.00
#
_symmetry.space_group_name_H-M   'P 1'
#
loop_
_entity.id
_entity.type
_entity.pdbx_description
1 polymer ?
#
loop_
_entity_poly.entity_id
_entity_poly.type
_entity_poly.pdbx_seq_one_letter_code
_entity_poly.pdbx_strand_id
1 'polypeptide(L)'
;MKLYFLSIIPIVMSLVLTYMFPFNELIPIVTFWIFLTYLLFNTILRGELQVMRLYKRKRTKWGLFFSYLITHYIVYSIAIVELLTYIYKPALSYPQTAFVSLFSTPFGSSPSLTNLGLSLIFNPTITVFIPPNIVIDLSLYSISMGLYIAILVTSSLVTLISLNKKLGYLAFIPLIGIIAGASCCVSIPVLLAESIEVSNLVFLTTSVWQAVFIAYVSLPIITVIFLKHLLSSLHKLNGGLKQFNISGRTTK
;
A
#
# COMPACT_ATOMS: atom_id res chain seq x y z
N MET A 1 28.43 -7.57 8.74
CA MET A 1 27.23 -6.74 8.97
C MET A 1 26.29 -6.93 7.78
N LYS A 2 25.03 -7.37 7.96
CA LYS A 2 24.14 -7.63 6.82
C LYS A 2 23.79 -6.29 6.13
N LEU A 3 23.92 -6.22 4.80
CA LEU A 3 23.82 -4.98 4.00
C LEU A 3 22.57 -4.12 4.26
N TYR A 4 21.45 -4.72 4.70
CA TYR A 4 20.22 -3.97 4.97
C TYR A 4 20.29 -3.09 6.23
N PHE A 5 21.24 -3.31 7.17
CA PHE A 5 21.47 -2.39 8.29
C PHE A 5 22.01 -1.04 7.80
N LEU A 6 22.66 -1.02 6.63
CA LEU A 6 23.11 0.21 5.98
C LEU A 6 21.92 1.12 5.62
N SER A 7 20.72 0.54 5.41
CA SER A 7 19.51 1.29 5.07
C SER A 7 18.93 2.08 6.24
N ILE A 8 19.32 1.80 7.48
CA ILE A 8 18.85 2.53 8.66
C ILE A 8 19.39 3.97 8.66
N ILE A 9 20.66 4.15 8.28
CA ILE A 9 21.32 5.46 8.22
C ILE A 9 20.56 6.44 7.31
N PRO A 10 20.28 6.13 6.02
CA PRO A 10 19.54 7.05 5.16
C PRO A 10 18.09 7.22 5.60
N ILE A 11 17.44 6.24 6.24
CA ILE A 11 16.09 6.42 6.81
C ILE A 11 16.12 7.49 7.92
N VAL A 12 17.01 7.34 8.90
CA VAL A 12 17.13 8.29 10.01
C VAL A 12 17.54 9.67 9.52
N MET A 13 18.52 9.74 8.61
CA MET A 13 18.95 11.00 8.00
C MET A 13 17.79 11.67 7.25
N SER A 14 16.99 10.91 6.50
CA SER A 14 15.83 11.44 5.79
C SER A 14 14.78 12.01 6.73
N LEU A 15 14.51 11.35 7.86
CA LEU A 15 13.58 11.88 8.88
C LEU A 15 14.08 13.20 9.46
N VAL A 16 15.37 13.27 9.82
CA VAL A 16 15.99 14.49 10.34
C VAL A 16 15.94 15.62 9.32
N LEU A 17 16.31 15.34 8.06
CA LEU A 17 16.29 16.34 6.99
C LEU A 17 14.88 16.82 6.67
N THR A 18 13.89 15.92 6.64
CA THR A 18 12.47 16.30 6.45
C THR A 18 12.00 17.21 7.57
N TYR A 19 12.38 16.92 8.82
CA TYR A 19 12.01 17.73 9.97
C TYR A 19 12.71 19.10 9.99
N MET A 20 13.99 19.15 9.62
CA MET A 20 14.81 20.37 9.66
C MET A 20 14.61 21.28 8.44
N PHE A 21 14.25 20.73 7.28
CA PHE A 21 14.09 21.45 6.02
C PHE A 21 12.67 21.32 5.45
N PRO A 22 11.66 21.88 6.15
CA PRO A 22 10.23 21.78 5.82
C PRO A 22 9.90 22.14 4.35
N PHE A 23 10.57 23.14 3.79
CA PHE A 23 10.31 23.63 2.44
C PHE A 23 11.04 22.86 1.31
N ASN A 24 11.88 21.88 1.64
CA ASN A 24 12.60 21.06 0.65
C ASN A 24 12.60 19.58 1.04
N GLU A 25 11.42 19.06 1.36
CA GLU A 25 11.23 17.71 1.88
C GLU A 25 11.13 16.62 0.80
N LEU A 26 11.05 16.98 -0.50
CA LEU A 26 10.86 15.99 -1.58
C LEU A 26 11.96 14.91 -1.60
N ILE A 27 13.23 15.33 -1.63
CA ILE A 27 14.37 14.39 -1.70
C ILE A 27 14.43 13.55 -0.41
N PRO A 28 14.37 14.14 0.80
CA PRO A 28 14.29 13.38 2.05
C PRO A 28 13.15 12.36 2.06
N ILE A 29 11.92 12.72 1.68
CA ILE A 29 10.78 11.80 1.75
C ILE A 29 10.88 10.67 0.71
N VAL A 30 11.32 10.98 -0.51
CA VAL A 30 11.61 9.95 -1.54
C VAL A 30 12.66 8.97 -1.03
N THR A 31 13.73 9.49 -0.43
CA THR A 31 14.81 8.68 0.14
C THR A 31 14.28 7.81 1.27
N PHE A 32 13.49 8.36 2.20
CA PHE A 32 12.87 7.64 3.29
C PHE A 32 12.08 6.42 2.78
N TRP A 33 11.15 6.61 1.85
CA TRP A 33 10.30 5.52 1.37
C TRP A 33 11.04 4.46 0.57
N ILE A 34 12.02 4.85 -0.25
CA ILE A 34 12.85 3.89 -0.99
C ILE A 34 13.61 2.99 -0.01
N PHE A 35 14.29 3.57 0.97
CA PHE A 35 15.09 2.80 1.92
C PHE A 35 14.24 2.02 2.92
N LEU A 36 13.10 2.56 3.35
CA LEU A 36 12.14 1.83 4.19
C LEU A 36 11.57 0.61 3.45
N THR A 37 11.14 0.79 2.20
CA THR A 37 10.64 -0.30 1.35
C THR A 37 11.70 -1.38 1.15
N TYR A 38 12.92 -0.96 0.83
CA TYR A 38 14.05 -1.89 0.72
C TYR A 38 14.33 -2.64 2.02
N LEU A 39 14.33 -1.94 3.16
CA LEU A 39 14.56 -2.56 4.48
C LEU A 39 13.48 -3.60 4.77
N LEU A 40 12.21 -3.27 4.56
CA LEU A 40 11.08 -4.17 4.82
C LEU A 40 11.08 -5.39 3.89
N PHE A 41 11.44 -5.23 2.61
CA PHE A 41 11.64 -6.35 1.69
C PHE A 41 12.75 -7.30 2.14
N ASN A 42 13.85 -6.78 2.66
CA ASN A 42 14.99 -7.59 3.05
C ASN A 42 14.90 -8.17 4.46
N THR A 43 13.97 -7.69 5.28
CA THR A 43 13.76 -8.14 6.67
C THR A 43 12.42 -8.85 6.82
N ILE A 44 11.32 -8.10 6.87
CA ILE A 44 9.99 -8.59 7.18
C ILE A 44 9.41 -9.46 6.05
N LEU A 45 9.54 -9.02 4.80
CA LEU A 45 8.94 -9.68 3.62
C LEU A 45 9.89 -10.63 2.88
N ARG A 46 11.03 -10.96 3.49
CA ARG A 46 12.07 -11.78 2.85
C ARG A 46 11.57 -13.18 2.50
N GLY A 47 10.75 -13.79 3.37
CA GLY A 47 10.21 -15.13 3.14
C GLY A 47 9.24 -15.19 1.97
N GLU A 48 8.39 -14.17 1.85
CA GLU A 48 7.39 -13.99 0.80
C GLU A 48 8.06 -13.83 -0.56
N LEU A 49 9.09 -13.00 -0.61
CA LEU A 49 9.92 -12.81 -1.79
C LEU A 49 10.65 -14.10 -2.19
N GLN A 50 11.10 -14.89 -1.21
CA GLN A 50 11.70 -16.21 -1.49
C GLN A 50 10.67 -17.18 -2.09
N VAL A 51 9.44 -17.22 -1.56
CA VAL A 51 8.34 -18.03 -2.12
C VAL A 51 8.07 -17.66 -3.57
N MET A 52 7.93 -16.36 -3.85
CA MET A 52 7.74 -15.86 -5.22
C MET A 52 8.94 -16.20 -6.11
N ARG A 53 10.17 -16.09 -5.60
CA ARG A 53 11.40 -16.41 -6.34
C ARG A 53 11.46 -17.89 -6.73
N LEU A 54 11.20 -18.79 -5.78
CA LEU A 54 11.26 -20.24 -5.95
C LEU A 54 10.13 -20.83 -6.79
N TYR A 55 9.02 -20.09 -6.96
CA TYR A 55 7.92 -20.56 -7.79
C TYR A 55 8.31 -20.63 -9.27
N LYS A 56 8.17 -21.84 -9.84
CA LYS A 56 8.65 -22.20 -11.19
C LYS A 56 7.88 -21.52 -12.32
N ARG A 57 6.56 -21.30 -12.18
CA ARG A 57 5.73 -20.71 -13.25
C ARG A 57 5.87 -19.18 -13.27
N LYS A 58 6.93 -18.70 -13.93
CA LYS A 58 7.26 -17.26 -14.01
C LYS A 58 6.11 -16.39 -14.52
N ARG A 59 5.44 -16.79 -15.61
CA ARG A 59 4.32 -16.02 -16.18
C ARG A 59 3.16 -15.88 -15.18
N THR A 60 2.80 -16.95 -14.50
CA THR A 60 1.70 -16.93 -13.52
C THR A 60 2.00 -16.01 -12.34
N LYS A 61 3.20 -16.08 -11.74
CA LYS A 61 3.50 -15.22 -10.57
C LYS A 61 3.55 -13.73 -10.92
N TRP A 62 4.17 -13.38 -12.05
CA TRP A 62 4.25 -11.98 -12.47
C TRP A 62 2.89 -11.48 -12.98
N GLY A 63 2.11 -12.34 -13.65
CA GLY A 63 0.74 -12.03 -14.03
C GLY A 63 -0.14 -11.73 -12.82
N LEU A 64 -0.09 -12.55 -11.76
CA LEU A 64 -0.80 -12.28 -10.51
C LEU A 64 -0.34 -10.98 -9.86
N PHE A 65 0.97 -10.76 -9.75
CA PHE A 65 1.55 -9.58 -9.12
C PHE A 65 1.16 -8.28 -9.84
N PHE A 66 1.36 -8.21 -11.15
CA PHE A 66 1.04 -7.01 -11.93
C PHE A 66 -0.46 -6.79 -12.09
N SER A 67 -1.24 -7.87 -12.30
CA SER A 67 -2.71 -7.77 -12.34
C SER A 67 -3.24 -7.20 -11.03
N TYR A 68 -2.70 -7.67 -9.90
CA TYR A 68 -3.04 -7.14 -8.59
C TYR A 68 -2.65 -5.65 -8.47
N LEU A 69 -1.40 -5.28 -8.78
CA LEU A 69 -0.97 -3.88 -8.68
C LEU A 69 -1.78 -2.93 -9.55
N ILE A 70 -2.09 -3.33 -10.79
CA ILE A 70 -2.92 -2.54 -11.70
C ILE A 70 -4.32 -2.37 -11.11
N THR A 71 -4.94 -3.46 -10.66
CA THR A 71 -6.26 -3.39 -10.01
C THR A 71 -6.22 -2.50 -8.77
N HIS A 72 -5.18 -2.64 -7.97
CA HIS A 72 -5.04 -1.92 -6.71
C HIS A 72 -4.83 -0.42 -6.91
N TYR A 73 -3.90 -0.01 -7.78
CA TYR A 73 -3.60 1.41 -7.99
C TYR A 73 -4.52 2.13 -8.95
N ILE A 74 -5.11 1.43 -9.91
CA ILE A 74 -5.95 2.07 -10.94
C ILE A 74 -7.42 1.84 -10.61
N VAL A 75 -7.84 0.57 -10.52
CA VAL A 75 -9.27 0.26 -10.36
C VAL A 75 -9.79 0.73 -9.01
N TYR A 76 -9.05 0.54 -7.92
CA TYR A 76 -9.52 1.02 -6.61
C TYR A 76 -9.44 2.52 -6.43
N SER A 77 -8.44 3.21 -6.98
CA SER A 77 -8.45 4.68 -6.96
C SER A 77 -9.70 5.23 -7.65
N ILE A 78 -10.03 4.72 -8.85
CA ILE A 78 -11.25 5.15 -9.57
C ILE A 78 -12.51 4.76 -8.81
N ALA A 79 -12.64 3.50 -8.38
CA ALA A 79 -13.86 3.01 -7.72
C ALA A 79 -14.15 3.74 -6.41
N ILE A 80 -13.10 4.08 -5.64
CA ILE A 80 -13.25 4.83 -4.39
C ILE A 80 -13.62 6.28 -4.67
N VAL A 81 -13.00 6.94 -5.67
CA VAL A 81 -13.36 8.31 -6.08
C VAL A 81 -14.84 8.37 -6.46
N GLU A 82 -15.30 7.45 -7.31
CA GLU A 82 -16.69 7.37 -7.76
C GLU A 82 -17.64 7.12 -6.58
N LEU A 83 -17.28 6.20 -5.66
CA LEU A 83 -18.08 5.91 -4.47
C LEU A 83 -18.19 7.14 -3.55
N LEU A 84 -17.08 7.83 -3.28
CA LEU A 84 -17.06 9.03 -2.45
C LEU A 84 -17.83 10.16 -3.11
N THR A 85 -17.66 10.36 -4.42
CA THR A 85 -18.38 11.38 -5.19
C THR A 85 -19.88 11.11 -5.18
N TYR A 86 -20.29 9.84 -5.29
CA TYR A 86 -21.70 9.45 -5.20
C TYR A 86 -22.30 9.72 -3.81
N ILE A 87 -21.57 9.39 -2.73
CA ILE A 87 -22.04 9.54 -1.35
C ILE A 87 -22.07 11.01 -0.93
N TYR A 88 -20.99 11.75 -1.16
CA TYR A 88 -20.81 13.10 -0.63
C TYR A 88 -21.23 14.20 -1.61
N LYS A 89 -21.41 13.88 -2.90
CA LYS A 89 -21.79 14.81 -3.98
C LYS A 89 -21.04 16.15 -3.92
N PRO A 90 -19.70 16.12 -3.87
CA PRO A 90 -18.95 17.35 -3.76
C PRO A 90 -19.09 18.20 -5.03
N ALA A 91 -19.10 19.52 -4.85
CA ALA A 91 -19.09 20.48 -5.93
C ALA A 91 -17.66 20.63 -6.49
N LEU A 92 -17.18 19.62 -7.21
CA LEU A 92 -15.83 19.62 -7.78
C LEU A 92 -15.79 20.38 -9.10
N SER A 93 -14.88 21.34 -9.19
CA SER A 93 -14.50 21.95 -10.47
C SER A 93 -13.45 21.06 -11.12
N TYR A 94 -13.89 20.13 -11.97
CA TYR A 94 -12.98 19.24 -12.66
C TYR A 94 -12.18 19.99 -13.75
N PRO A 95 -10.86 19.75 -13.85
CA PRO A 95 -10.06 20.23 -14.97
C PRO A 95 -10.66 19.77 -16.31
N GLN A 96 -10.52 20.57 -17.36
CA GLN A 96 -11.02 20.19 -18.69
C GLN A 96 -10.02 19.37 -19.52
N THR A 97 -8.77 19.27 -19.07
CA THR A 97 -7.68 18.61 -19.79
C THR A 97 -7.02 17.55 -18.93
N ALA A 98 -6.60 16.45 -19.57
CA ALA A 98 -5.83 15.42 -18.90
C ALA A 98 -4.43 15.93 -18.51
N PHE A 99 -3.95 15.56 -17.33
CA PHE A 99 -2.59 15.89 -16.89
C PHE A 99 -2.00 14.82 -15.98
N VAL A 100 -0.67 14.84 -15.86
CA VAL A 100 0.09 14.11 -14.85
C VAL A 100 1.00 15.11 -14.16
N SER A 101 0.92 15.20 -12.83
CA SER A 101 1.73 16.14 -12.07
C SER A 101 2.11 15.56 -10.70
N LEU A 102 3.18 16.12 -10.12
CA LEU A 102 3.58 15.88 -8.75
C LEU A 102 3.04 17.00 -7.88
N PHE A 103 2.33 16.64 -6.82
CA PHE A 103 1.80 17.56 -5.82
C PHE A 103 2.45 17.33 -4.47
N SER A 104 2.64 18.43 -3.75
CA SER A 104 3.03 18.43 -2.34
C SER A 104 2.00 19.22 -1.57
N THR A 105 1.52 18.62 -0.48
CA THR A 105 0.65 19.24 0.50
C THR A 105 1.44 20.22 1.39
N PRO A 106 0.79 21.24 1.99
CA PRO A 106 1.46 22.21 2.84
C PRO A 106 1.80 21.67 4.25
N PHE A 107 1.60 20.37 4.53
CA PHE A 107 1.86 19.79 5.84
C PHE A 107 3.31 19.97 6.27
N GLY A 108 4.25 19.97 5.32
CA GLY A 108 5.66 20.25 5.58
C GLY A 108 5.97 21.70 5.92
N SER A 109 5.03 22.63 6.08
CA SER A 109 5.34 24.07 6.26
C SER A 109 5.93 24.45 7.63
N SER A 110 5.79 23.61 8.66
CA SER A 110 6.35 23.89 9.98
C SER A 110 6.90 22.64 10.69
N PRO A 111 7.99 22.78 11.46
CA PRO A 111 8.64 21.66 12.13
C PRO A 111 7.82 21.18 13.33
N SER A 112 7.01 20.14 13.11
CA SER A 112 6.30 19.41 14.16
C SER A 112 6.27 17.92 13.83
N LEU A 113 6.19 17.06 14.86
CA LEU A 113 6.13 15.61 14.64
C LEU A 113 4.86 15.18 13.88
N THR A 114 3.75 15.88 14.10
CA THR A 114 2.50 15.66 13.37
C THR A 114 2.68 15.98 11.88
N ASN A 115 3.26 17.13 11.57
CA ASN A 115 3.53 17.55 10.20
C ASN A 115 4.51 16.61 9.50
N LEU A 116 5.57 16.19 10.18
CA LEU A 116 6.51 15.19 9.66
C LEU A 116 5.76 13.90 9.27
N GLY A 117 4.89 13.41 10.13
CA GLY A 117 4.07 12.22 9.84
C GLY A 117 3.16 12.42 8.62
N LEU A 118 2.46 13.55 8.56
CA LEU A 118 1.56 13.87 7.45
C LEU A 118 2.32 14.06 6.12
N SER A 119 3.47 14.74 6.14
CA SER A 119 4.35 14.88 4.99
C SER A 119 4.84 13.53 4.49
N LEU A 120 5.27 12.63 5.37
CA LEU A 120 5.69 11.28 4.97
C LEU A 120 4.54 10.49 4.33
N ILE A 121 3.30 10.69 4.75
CA ILE A 121 2.16 9.95 4.22
C ILE A 121 1.67 10.54 2.89
N PHE A 122 1.68 11.87 2.74
CA PHE A 122 1.03 12.55 1.61
C PHE A 122 1.97 13.19 0.60
N ASN A 123 3.26 13.32 0.90
CA ASN A 123 4.21 13.99 0.02
C ASN A 123 5.30 13.04 -0.47
N PRO A 124 5.80 13.24 -1.71
CA PRO A 124 5.02 13.78 -2.83
C PRO A 124 3.88 12.82 -3.23
N THR A 125 2.86 13.35 -3.88
CA THR A 125 1.78 12.57 -4.50
C THR A 125 1.83 12.73 -6.01
N ILE A 126 1.80 11.61 -6.73
CA ILE A 126 1.62 11.59 -8.18
C ILE A 126 0.13 11.63 -8.45
N THR A 127 -0.33 12.65 -9.16
CA THR A 127 -1.73 12.80 -9.57
C THR A 127 -1.82 12.64 -11.08
N VAL A 128 -2.72 11.75 -11.50
CA VAL A 128 -3.15 11.59 -12.87
C VAL A 128 -4.62 11.97 -12.94
N PHE A 129 -4.94 12.93 -13.79
CA PHE A 129 -6.31 13.33 -14.06
C PHE A 129 -6.65 13.09 -15.52
N ILE A 130 -7.79 12.45 -15.77
CA ILE A 130 -8.35 12.22 -17.10
C ILE A 130 -9.84 12.63 -17.06
N PRO A 131 -10.24 13.66 -17.84
CA PRO A 131 -11.64 14.08 -17.90
C PRO A 131 -12.58 12.93 -18.32
N PRO A 132 -13.83 12.89 -17.84
CA PRO A 132 -14.45 13.88 -16.95
C PRO A 132 -14.13 13.69 -15.46
N ASN A 133 -14.00 12.45 -14.96
CA ASN A 133 -14.00 12.16 -13.52
C ASN A 133 -12.90 11.18 -13.06
N ILE A 134 -11.96 10.80 -13.93
CA ILE A 134 -10.92 9.83 -13.55
C ILE A 134 -9.79 10.58 -12.83
N VAL A 135 -9.65 10.32 -11.54
CA VAL A 135 -8.55 10.82 -10.70
C VAL A 135 -7.81 9.63 -10.11
N ILE A 136 -6.49 9.63 -10.23
CA ILE A 136 -5.61 8.66 -9.56
C ILE A 136 -4.56 9.45 -8.81
N ASP A 137 -4.55 9.31 -7.48
CA ASP A 137 -3.54 9.92 -6.63
C ASP A 137 -2.78 8.86 -5.85
N LEU A 138 -1.47 8.86 -6.02
CA LEU A 138 -0.58 7.88 -5.44
C LEU A 138 0.56 8.58 -4.72
N SER A 139 0.47 8.65 -3.39
CA SER A 139 1.59 9.05 -2.56
C SER A 139 2.62 7.92 -2.45
N LEU A 140 3.84 8.26 -2.06
CA LEU A 140 4.88 7.23 -1.84
C LEU A 140 4.50 6.24 -0.75
N TYR A 141 3.74 6.67 0.27
CA TYR A 141 3.14 5.77 1.27
C TYR A 141 2.25 4.73 0.59
N SER A 142 1.32 5.16 -0.27
CA SER A 142 0.35 4.28 -0.92
C SER A 142 1.01 3.32 -1.91
N ILE A 143 2.01 3.82 -2.66
CA ILE A 143 2.83 2.99 -3.54
C ILE A 143 3.61 1.95 -2.72
N SER A 144 4.16 2.32 -1.58
CA SER A 144 4.92 1.37 -0.75
C SER A 144 3.99 0.31 -0.15
N MET A 145 2.83 0.72 0.39
CA MET A 145 1.84 -0.19 0.97
C MET A 145 1.24 -1.13 -0.07
N GLY A 146 0.86 -0.63 -1.25
CA GLY A 146 0.35 -1.46 -2.33
C GLY A 146 1.36 -2.49 -2.81
N LEU A 147 2.67 -2.15 -2.82
CA LEU A 147 3.74 -3.12 -3.11
C LEU A 147 3.85 -4.21 -2.05
N TYR A 148 3.80 -3.85 -0.75
CA TYR A 148 3.81 -4.84 0.34
C TYR A 148 2.63 -5.80 0.23
N ILE A 149 1.43 -5.26 0.02
CA ILE A 149 0.21 -6.04 -0.11
C ILE A 149 0.28 -6.93 -1.36
N ALA A 150 0.75 -6.41 -2.50
CA ALA A 150 0.89 -7.19 -3.74
C ALA A 150 1.81 -8.40 -3.59
N ILE A 151 2.94 -8.24 -2.90
CA ILE A 151 3.85 -9.36 -2.59
C ILE A 151 3.16 -10.39 -1.70
N LEU A 152 2.45 -9.95 -0.66
CA LEU A 152 1.75 -10.83 0.27
C LEU A 152 0.59 -11.58 -0.39
N VAL A 153 -0.22 -10.91 -1.20
CA VAL A 153 -1.31 -11.53 -1.97
C VAL A 153 -0.73 -12.53 -2.98
N THR A 154 0.29 -12.13 -3.74
CA THR A 154 0.89 -12.99 -4.76
C THR A 154 1.53 -14.23 -4.14
N SER A 155 2.30 -14.08 -3.07
CA SER A 155 2.91 -15.21 -2.36
C SER A 155 1.87 -16.14 -1.73
N SER A 156 0.78 -15.59 -1.20
CA SER A 156 -0.36 -16.37 -0.67
C SER A 156 -1.05 -17.17 -1.77
N LEU A 157 -1.40 -16.53 -2.89
CA LEU A 157 -2.05 -17.20 -4.02
C LEU A 157 -1.16 -18.28 -4.63
N VAL A 158 0.13 -18.00 -4.82
CA VAL A 158 1.10 -18.96 -5.33
C VAL A 158 1.23 -20.17 -4.39
N THR A 159 1.24 -19.94 -3.07
CA THR A 159 1.27 -21.00 -2.06
C THR A 159 0.00 -21.84 -2.11
N LEU A 160 -1.18 -21.21 -2.22
CA LEU A 160 -2.46 -21.89 -2.36
C LEU A 160 -2.55 -22.73 -3.64
N ILE A 161 -2.10 -22.19 -4.79
CA ILE A 161 -2.06 -22.92 -6.06
C ILE A 161 -1.17 -24.17 -5.94
N SER A 162 -0.09 -24.09 -5.15
CA SER A 162 0.79 -25.23 -4.90
C SER A 162 0.19 -26.29 -3.96
N LEU A 163 -0.81 -25.93 -3.16
CA LEU A 163 -1.43 -26.76 -2.11
C LEU A 163 -2.61 -27.64 -2.58
N ASN A 164 -2.84 -27.75 -3.89
CA ASN A 164 -3.85 -28.57 -4.56
C ASN A 164 -5.21 -27.86 -4.81
N LYS A 165 -5.79 -28.06 -6.00
CA LYS A 165 -6.95 -27.31 -6.54
C LYS A 165 -8.25 -27.42 -5.71
N LYS A 166 -8.35 -28.39 -4.80
CA LYS A 166 -9.57 -28.67 -4.00
C LYS A 166 -9.78 -27.69 -2.83
N LEU A 167 -8.74 -26.95 -2.43
CA LEU A 167 -8.82 -25.93 -1.37
C LEU A 167 -9.11 -24.53 -1.95
N GLY A 168 -9.79 -24.46 -3.10
CA GLY A 168 -10.09 -23.20 -3.81
C GLY A 168 -10.85 -22.18 -2.96
N TYR A 169 -11.62 -22.63 -1.95
CA TYR A 169 -12.32 -21.74 -1.03
C TYR A 169 -11.37 -20.92 -0.14
N LEU A 170 -10.15 -21.39 0.14
CA LEU A 170 -9.14 -20.60 0.88
C LEU A 170 -8.56 -19.46 0.04
N ALA A 171 -8.78 -19.45 -1.28
CA ALA A 171 -8.41 -18.32 -2.13
C ALA A 171 -9.27 -17.07 -1.86
N PHE A 172 -10.46 -17.23 -1.25
CA PHE A 172 -11.29 -16.09 -0.83
C PHE A 172 -10.65 -15.27 0.29
N ILE A 173 -9.79 -15.85 1.13
CA ILE A 173 -9.21 -15.15 2.28
C ILE A 173 -8.19 -14.08 1.83
N PRO A 174 -7.23 -14.38 0.93
CA PRO A 174 -6.42 -13.34 0.30
C PRO A 174 -7.29 -12.29 -0.38
N LEU A 175 -8.35 -12.71 -1.10
CA LEU A 175 -9.32 -11.86 -1.82
C LEU A 175 -10.04 -10.85 -0.92
N ILE A 176 -10.35 -11.19 0.33
CA ILE A 176 -10.91 -10.22 1.30
C ILE A 176 -9.86 -9.18 1.68
N GLY A 177 -8.59 -9.59 1.84
CA GLY A 177 -7.46 -8.66 2.03
C GLY A 177 -7.24 -7.71 0.85
N ILE A 178 -7.62 -8.13 -0.37
CA ILE A 178 -7.58 -7.29 -1.58
C ILE A 178 -8.55 -6.11 -1.43
N ILE A 179 -9.77 -6.36 -0.94
CA ILE A 179 -10.80 -5.33 -0.77
C ILE A 179 -10.47 -4.40 0.40
N ALA A 180 -10.02 -4.94 1.54
CA ALA A 180 -9.69 -4.16 2.73
C ALA A 180 -8.45 -3.26 2.54
N GLY A 181 -7.48 -3.70 1.74
CA GLY A 181 -6.27 -2.94 1.45
C GLY A 181 -6.47 -1.77 0.49
N ALA A 182 -7.61 -1.70 -0.21
CA ALA A 182 -7.90 -0.68 -1.22
C ALA A 182 -7.87 0.76 -0.68
N SER A 183 -7.98 0.95 0.64
CA SER A 183 -8.09 2.26 1.26
C SER A 183 -6.82 3.13 1.14
N CYS A 184 -5.62 2.59 0.92
CA CYS A 184 -4.44 3.44 0.64
C CYS A 184 -4.52 4.13 -0.72
N CYS A 185 -5.42 3.71 -1.60
CA CYS A 185 -5.55 4.24 -2.95
C CYS A 185 -6.62 5.35 -3.06
N VAL A 186 -7.14 5.83 -1.92
CA VAL A 186 -8.08 6.96 -1.89
C VAL A 186 -7.37 8.22 -2.40
N SER A 187 -8.03 8.94 -3.30
CA SER A 187 -7.56 10.18 -3.93
C SER A 187 -7.57 11.35 -2.94
N ILE A 188 -6.52 11.48 -2.13
CA ILE A 188 -6.42 12.53 -1.10
C ILE A 188 -6.43 13.95 -1.69
N PRO A 189 -5.90 14.22 -2.88
CA PRO A 189 -6.14 15.45 -3.62
C PRO A 189 -7.61 15.81 -3.86
N VAL A 190 -8.55 14.86 -4.01
CA VAL A 190 -10.00 15.18 -3.99
C VAL A 190 -10.42 15.66 -2.60
N LEU A 191 -9.92 15.02 -1.56
CA LEU A 191 -10.20 15.34 -0.15
C LEU A 191 -9.55 16.68 0.29
N LEU A 192 -8.44 17.06 -0.34
CA LEU A 192 -7.68 18.30 -0.11
C LEU A 192 -8.13 19.46 -1.00
N ALA A 193 -8.55 19.21 -2.24
CA ALA A 193 -9.04 20.26 -3.14
C ALA A 193 -10.36 20.89 -2.64
N GLU A 194 -11.15 20.16 -1.85
CA GLU A 194 -12.33 20.69 -1.16
C GLU A 194 -11.98 21.45 0.14
N SER A 195 -10.78 21.24 0.69
CA SER A 195 -10.31 21.96 1.88
C SER A 195 -9.28 23.02 1.46
N ILE A 196 -9.81 24.15 0.99
CA ILE A 196 -9.41 25.56 1.19
C ILE A 196 -8.05 25.75 1.90
N GLU A 197 -7.32 26.84 1.60
CA GLU A 197 -6.04 27.35 2.19
C GLU A 197 -5.76 27.12 3.70
N VAL A 198 -6.71 26.61 4.48
CA VAL A 198 -6.66 26.18 5.88
C VAL A 198 -6.85 24.65 6.05
N SER A 199 -6.20 23.82 5.22
CA SER A 199 -6.38 22.36 5.18
C SER A 199 -6.18 21.63 6.53
N ASN A 200 -5.31 22.13 7.40
CA ASN A 200 -5.09 21.57 8.75
C ASN A 200 -6.31 21.69 9.68
N LEU A 201 -7.15 22.71 9.51
CA LEU A 201 -8.27 22.99 10.41
C LEU A 201 -9.51 22.13 10.07
N VAL A 202 -9.75 21.87 8.78
CA VAL A 202 -10.89 21.04 8.32
C VAL A 202 -10.66 19.55 8.62
N PHE A 203 -9.42 19.08 8.44
CA PHE A 203 -9.02 17.70 8.75
C PHE A 203 -9.31 17.27 10.19
N LEU A 204 -9.26 18.23 11.14
CA LEU A 204 -9.42 17.97 12.57
C LEU A 204 -10.81 18.31 13.12
N THR A 205 -11.70 18.92 12.33
CA THR A 205 -12.97 19.44 12.84
C THR A 205 -14.20 18.66 12.40
N THR A 206 -14.08 17.77 11.40
CA THR A 206 -15.21 17.01 10.87
C THR A 206 -14.99 15.50 11.06
N SER A 207 -15.89 14.85 11.81
CA SER A 207 -15.77 13.44 12.22
C SER A 207 -15.68 12.46 11.04
N VAL A 208 -16.33 12.78 9.93
CA VAL A 208 -16.34 11.96 8.71
C VAL A 208 -14.95 11.94 8.04
N TRP A 209 -14.31 13.10 7.90
CA TRP A 209 -13.00 13.24 7.27
C TRP A 209 -11.88 12.59 8.10
N GLN A 210 -12.00 12.67 9.43
CA GLN A 210 -11.12 11.94 10.34
C GLN A 210 -11.22 10.43 10.16
N ALA A 211 -12.43 9.89 9.99
CA ALA A 211 -12.63 8.46 9.76
C ALA A 211 -11.99 8.00 8.45
N VAL A 212 -12.15 8.77 7.36
CA VAL A 212 -11.52 8.49 6.06
C VAL A 212 -10.00 8.53 6.16
N PHE A 213 -9.44 9.52 6.88
CA PHE A 213 -8.00 9.62 7.11
C PHE A 213 -7.46 8.42 7.91
N ILE A 214 -8.12 8.07 9.02
CA ILE A 214 -7.72 6.91 9.83
C ILE A 214 -7.77 5.63 8.99
N ALA A 215 -8.82 5.46 8.19
CA ALA A 215 -8.97 4.33 7.28
C ALA A 215 -7.85 4.31 6.21
N TYR A 216 -7.47 5.46 5.66
CA TYR A 216 -6.39 5.56 4.68
C TYR A 216 -5.04 5.09 5.25
N VAL A 217 -4.72 5.47 6.49
CA VAL A 217 -3.43 5.15 7.11
C VAL A 217 -3.41 3.77 7.78
N SER A 218 -4.50 3.39 8.45
CA SER A 218 -4.51 2.22 9.33
C SER A 218 -4.86 0.93 8.60
N LEU A 219 -5.85 0.93 7.70
CA LEU A 219 -6.28 -0.29 7.01
C LEU A 219 -5.18 -0.93 6.14
N PRO A 220 -4.32 -0.19 5.41
CA PRO A 220 -3.23 -0.82 4.65
C PRO A 220 -2.24 -1.53 5.55
N ILE A 221 -1.89 -0.91 6.70
CA ILE A 221 -1.00 -1.50 7.71
C ILE A 221 -1.64 -2.76 8.30
N ILE A 222 -2.90 -2.69 8.71
CA ILE A 222 -3.67 -3.83 9.23
C ILE A 222 -3.73 -4.95 8.20
N THR A 223 -3.97 -4.61 6.93
CA THR A 223 -4.02 -5.58 5.81
C THR A 223 -2.68 -6.27 5.60
N VAL A 224 -1.57 -5.54 5.62
CA VAL A 224 -0.21 -6.12 5.55
C VAL A 224 0.02 -7.09 6.70
N ILE A 225 -0.32 -6.72 7.94
CA ILE A 225 -0.17 -7.57 9.13
C ILE A 225 -1.03 -8.84 8.99
N PHE A 226 -2.29 -8.68 8.62
CA PHE A 226 -3.23 -9.79 8.48
C PHE A 226 -2.79 -10.78 7.40
N LEU A 227 -2.43 -10.29 6.21
CA LEU A 227 -1.95 -11.13 5.11
C LEU A 227 -0.63 -11.84 5.45
N LYS A 228 0.27 -11.15 6.17
CA LYS A 228 1.51 -11.76 6.66
C LYS A 228 1.21 -12.91 7.63
N HIS A 229 0.26 -12.72 8.55
CA HIS A 229 -0.14 -13.77 9.48
C HIS A 229 -0.82 -14.94 8.75
N LEU A 230 -1.72 -14.63 7.81
CA LEU A 230 -2.39 -15.62 6.96
C LEU A 230 -1.38 -16.50 6.21
N LEU A 231 -0.37 -15.89 5.57
CA LEU A 231 0.63 -16.65 4.83
C LEU A 231 1.48 -17.54 5.75
N SER A 232 1.83 -17.06 6.95
CA SER A 232 2.51 -17.87 7.97
C SER A 232 1.68 -19.12 8.33
N SER A 233 0.37 -18.95 8.53
CA SER A 233 -0.55 -20.05 8.79
C SER A 233 -0.66 -21.01 7.60
N LEU A 234 -0.69 -20.51 6.37
CA LEU A 234 -0.67 -21.34 5.16
C LEU A 234 0.62 -22.16 5.03
N HIS A 235 1.77 -21.59 5.39
CA HIS A 235 3.04 -22.33 5.40
C HIS A 235 3.06 -23.45 6.44
N LYS A 236 2.53 -23.21 7.65
CA LYS A 236 2.39 -24.24 8.69
C LYS A 236 1.48 -25.38 8.24
N LEU A 237 0.33 -25.05 7.62
CA LEU A 237 -0.58 -26.04 7.06
C LEU A 237 0.09 -26.89 5.97
N ASN A 238 0.87 -26.28 5.08
CA ASN A 238 1.62 -27.01 4.05
C ASN A 238 2.65 -27.97 4.65
N GLY A 239 3.38 -27.53 5.68
CA GLY A 239 4.33 -28.38 6.41
C GLY A 239 3.64 -29.59 7.04
N GLY A 240 2.52 -29.37 7.73
CA GLY A 240 1.73 -30.43 8.35
C GLY A 240 1.13 -31.42 7.34
N LEU A 241 0.58 -30.94 6.23
CA LEU A 241 0.04 -31.79 5.16
C LEU A 241 1.11 -32.68 4.51
N LYS A 242 2.33 -32.15 4.31
CA LYS A 242 3.45 -32.96 3.81
C LYS A 242 3.85 -34.05 4.80
N GLN A 243 3.90 -33.72 6.09
CA GLN A 243 4.26 -34.69 7.13
C GLN A 243 3.22 -35.80 7.27
N PHE A 244 1.92 -35.47 7.21
CA PHE A 244 0.82 -36.44 7.25
C PHE A 244 0.84 -37.39 6.04
N ASN A 245 1.06 -36.87 4.82
CA ASN A 245 1.15 -37.69 3.61
C ASN A 245 2.39 -38.61 3.59
N ILE A 246 3.50 -38.21 4.22
CA ILE A 246 4.68 -39.07 4.37
C ILE A 246 4.38 -40.19 5.37
N SER A 247 3.79 -39.86 6.52
CA SER A 247 3.42 -40.84 7.56
C SER A 247 2.41 -41.88 7.06
N GLY A 248 1.40 -41.47 6.27
CA GLY A 248 0.44 -42.39 5.66
C GLY A 248 0.99 -43.25 4.51
N ARG A 249 2.20 -42.97 4.03
CA ARG A 249 2.89 -43.78 3.00
C ARG A 249 3.84 -44.81 3.62
N THR A 250 4.34 -44.57 4.82
CA THR A 250 5.19 -45.50 5.58
C THR A 250 4.41 -46.59 6.32
N THR A 251 3.07 -46.49 6.38
CA THR A 251 2.18 -47.46 7.03
C THR A 251 1.42 -48.37 6.04
N LYS A 252 1.87 -48.43 4.78
CA LYS A 252 1.38 -49.38 3.78
C LYS A 252 2.46 -50.36 3.38
#